data_AF-A0AAP9DPG8-F1
#
_entry.id   AF-A0AAP9DPG8-F1
#
_cell.length_a   1.000
_cell.length_b   1.000
_cell.length_c   1.000
_cell.angle_alpha   90.00
_cell.angle_beta   90.00
_cell.angle_gamma   90.00
#
_symmetry.space_group_name_H-M   'P 1'
#
loop_
_entity.id
_entity.type
_entity.pdbx_description
1 polymer ?
#
loop_
_entity_poly.entity_id
_entity_poly.type
_entity_poly.pdbx_seq_one_letter_code
_entity_poly.pdbx_strand_id
1 'polypeptide(L)'
;MEAWRGVKVKVLEALGHGKLVISTVKGIEGTTFRNQKELLTAESTEEFAHICINALRNISCYEEIRRCGYENIRKNFTWKAVVDKFEQELNNLKS
;
A
#
# COMPACT_ATOMS: atom_id res chain seq x y z
N MET A 1 -0.78 -3.08 24.39
CA MET A 1 -1.49 -1.93 23.77
C MET A 1 -2.02 -2.37 22.41
N GLU A 2 -3.31 -2.63 22.32
CA GLU A 2 -3.99 -2.85 21.04
C GLU A 2 -4.46 -1.49 20.51
N ALA A 3 -3.83 -1.02 19.43
CA ALA A 3 -4.30 0.16 18.73
C ALA A 3 -5.47 -0.25 17.84
N TRP A 4 -6.60 0.45 17.97
CA TRP A 4 -7.79 0.29 17.13
C TRP A 4 -7.39 0.39 15.66
N ARG A 5 -7.36 -0.77 15.00
CA ARG A 5 -6.84 -0.95 13.65
C ARG A 5 -7.95 -0.65 12.66
N GLY A 6 -8.31 0.63 12.55
CA GLY A 6 -9.16 1.10 11.46
C GLY A 6 -8.56 0.74 10.10
N VAL A 7 -9.35 0.89 9.04
CA VAL A 7 -8.88 0.80 7.65
C VAL A 7 -7.53 1.51 7.54
N LYS A 8 -6.55 0.90 6.87
CA LYS A 8 -5.19 1.44 6.70
C LYS A 8 -5.18 2.61 5.71
N VAL A 9 -6.08 3.57 5.90
CA VAL A 9 -6.33 4.74 5.06
C VAL A 9 -5.03 5.49 4.83
N LYS A 10 -4.20 5.68 5.87
CA LYS A 10 -2.89 6.34 5.73
C LYS A 10 -1.95 5.64 4.76
N VAL A 11 -1.97 4.30 4.70
CA VAL A 11 -1.15 3.53 3.74
C VAL A 11 -1.72 3.73 2.33
N LEU A 12 -3.04 3.61 2.16
CA LEU A 12 -3.72 3.83 0.88
C LEU A 12 -3.49 5.26 0.35
N GLU A 13 -3.65 6.28 1.19
CA GLU A 13 -3.43 7.70 0.86
C GLU A 13 -1.98 7.96 0.47
N ALA A 14 -1.01 7.49 1.26
CA ALA A 14 0.40 7.68 0.98
C ALA A 14 0.80 7.03 -0.36
N LEU A 15 0.37 5.79 -0.61
CA LEU A 15 0.58 5.12 -1.89
C LEU A 15 -0.14 5.86 -3.03
N GLY A 16 -1.36 6.36 -2.80
CA GLY A 16 -2.16 7.13 -3.76
C GLY A 16 -1.55 8.49 -4.11
N HIS A 17 -0.74 9.07 -3.21
CA HIS A 17 0.09 10.25 -3.48
C HIS A 17 1.47 9.90 -4.07
N GLY A 18 1.68 8.64 -4.43
CA GLY A 18 2.92 8.16 -5.02
C GLY A 18 4.11 8.24 -4.07
N LYS A 19 3.89 8.07 -2.76
CA LYS A 19 4.98 8.00 -1.78
C LYS A 19 5.47 6.56 -1.63
N LEU A 20 6.78 6.40 -1.41
CA LEU A 20 7.32 5.12 -0.94
C LEU A 20 6.84 4.94 0.51
N VAL A 21 6.20 3.81 0.79
CA VAL A 21 5.71 3.49 2.14
C VAL A 21 6.60 2.42 2.75
N ILE A 22 7.07 2.68 3.97
CA ILE A 22 7.78 1.74 4.82
C ILE A 22 6.89 1.52 6.04
N SER A 23 6.58 0.27 6.35
CA SER A 23 5.66 -0.11 7.43
C SER A 23 6.16 -1.37 8.14
N THR A 24 5.47 -1.82 9.18
CA THR A 24 5.60 -3.20 9.67
C THR A 24 4.57 -4.10 8.98
N VAL A 25 4.77 -5.42 9.02
CA VAL A 25 3.80 -6.45 8.62
C VAL A 25 2.50 -6.23 9.38
N LYS A 26 2.60 -6.00 10.69
CA LYS A 26 1.45 -5.59 11.50
C LYS A 26 0.83 -4.30 10.93
N GLY A 27 1.61 -3.31 10.53
CA GLY A 27 1.10 -2.05 9.99
C GLY A 27 0.23 -2.20 8.74
N ILE A 28 0.44 -3.24 7.94
CA ILE A 28 -0.31 -3.51 6.69
C ILE A 28 -1.29 -4.69 6.79
N GLU A 29 -1.42 -5.30 7.96
CA GLU A 29 -2.33 -6.42 8.20
C GLU A 29 -3.77 -6.07 7.77
N GLY A 30 -4.43 -7.01 7.08
CA GLY A 30 -5.77 -6.82 6.51
C GLY A 30 -5.78 -6.10 5.15
N THR A 31 -4.61 -5.79 4.58
CA THR A 31 -4.47 -5.31 3.21
C THR A 31 -3.92 -6.38 2.29
N THR A 32 -3.99 -6.15 0.97
CA THR A 32 -3.41 -7.03 -0.06
C THR A 32 -2.01 -6.59 -0.52
N PHE A 33 -1.41 -5.60 0.14
CA PHE A 33 -0.09 -5.09 -0.22
C PHE A 33 1.01 -6.09 0.14
N ARG A 34 2.04 -6.17 -0.71
CA ARG A 34 3.16 -7.10 -0.54
C ARG A 34 4.47 -6.34 -0.35
N ASN A 35 5.29 -6.87 0.56
CA ASN A 35 6.66 -6.41 0.74
C ASN A 35 7.44 -6.52 -0.58
N GLN A 36 8.32 -5.54 -0.83
CA GLN A 36 9.16 -5.42 -2.02
C GLN A 36 8.40 -5.30 -3.35
N LYS A 37 7.08 -5.03 -3.29
CA LYS A 37 6.28 -4.81 -4.50
C LYS A 37 5.48 -3.52 -4.44
N GLU A 38 4.52 -3.41 -3.53
CA GLU A 38 3.74 -2.18 -3.38
C GLU A 38 4.30 -1.25 -2.29
N LEU A 39 5.03 -1.82 -1.33
CA LEU A 39 5.64 -1.13 -0.20
C LEU A 39 6.80 -1.95 0.38
N LEU A 40 7.48 -1.40 1.39
CA LEU A 40 8.51 -2.10 2.17
C LEU A 40 8.00 -2.40 3.57
N THR A 41 8.30 -3.60 4.07
CA THR A 41 8.06 -3.97 5.45
C THR A 41 9.37 -4.20 6.20
N ALA A 42 9.43 -3.74 7.45
CA ALA A 42 10.50 -4.06 8.39
C ALA A 42 9.92 -4.48 9.74
N GLU A 43 10.54 -5.47 10.39
CA GLU A 43 10.06 -6.02 11.67
C GLU A 43 10.94 -5.64 12.87
N SER A 44 12.17 -5.17 12.64
CA SER A 44 13.00 -4.57 13.69
C SER A 44 13.16 -3.07 13.51
N THR A 45 13.45 -2.38 14.62
CA THR A 45 13.74 -0.94 14.63
C THR A 45 14.96 -0.59 13.78
N GLU A 46 15.97 -1.46 13.80
CA GLU A 46 17.23 -1.30 13.06
C GLU A 46 16.99 -1.43 11.57
N GLU A 47 16.23 -2.46 11.15
CA GLU A 47 15.85 -2.67 9.76
C GLU A 47 15.02 -1.48 9.24
N PHE A 48 14.02 -1.04 10.03
CA PHE A 48 13.17 0.09 9.66
C PHE A 48 14.01 1.37 9.45
N ALA A 49 14.90 1.68 10.40
CA ALA A 49 15.80 2.82 10.29
C ALA A 49 16.73 2.72 9.09
N HIS A 50 17.30 1.53 8.83
CA HIS A 50 18.18 1.28 7.70
C HIS A 50 17.48 1.54 6.36
N ILE A 51 16.27 1.01 6.18
CA ILE A 51 15.48 1.22 4.96
C ILE A 51 15.16 2.70 4.78
N CYS A 52 14.75 3.40 5.85
CA CYS A 52 14.47 4.85 5.80
C CYS A 52 15.71 5.65 5.34
N ILE A 53 16.87 5.39 5.95
CA ILE A 53 18.12 6.09 5.61
C ILE A 53 18.51 5.80 4.15
N ASN A 54 18.40 4.55 3.71
CA ASN A 54 18.72 4.17 2.33
C ASN A 54 17.75 4.81 1.33
N ALA A 55 16.45 4.85 1.64
CA ALA A 55 15.46 5.49 0.79
C ALA A 55 15.71 6.99 0.64
N LEU A 56 16.11 7.68 1.71
CA LEU A 56 16.46 9.10 1.67
C LEU A 56 17.70 9.38 0.83
N ARG A 57 18.67 8.46 0.81
CA ARG A 57 19.93 8.61 0.06
C ARG A 57 19.82 8.16 -1.39
N ASN A 58 19.06 7.10 -1.65
CA ASN A 58 19.04 6.37 -2.92
C ASN A 58 17.60 6.03 -3.35
N ILE A 59 16.72 7.04 -3.40
CA ILE A 59 15.30 6.81 -3.71
C ILE A 59 15.09 6.10 -5.06
N SER A 60 16.00 6.30 -6.02
CA SER A 60 16.00 5.64 -7.34
C SER A 60 15.94 4.11 -7.25
N CYS A 61 16.54 3.51 -6.21
CA CYS A 61 16.52 2.07 -5.99
C CYS A 61 15.11 1.54 -5.64
N TYR A 62 14.21 2.42 -5.21
CA TYR A 62 12.86 2.07 -4.75
C TYR A 62 11.75 2.60 -5.68
N GLU A 63 12.11 3.22 -6.80
CA GLU A 63 11.13 3.83 -7.70
C GLU A 63 10.14 2.82 -8.27
N GLU A 64 10.60 1.61 -8.57
CA GLU A 64 9.72 0.56 -9.08
C GLU A 64 8.68 0.13 -8.02
N ILE A 65 9.09 0.01 -6.76
CA ILE A 65 8.19 -0.34 -5.65
C ILE A 65 7.18 0.80 -5.44
N ARG A 66 7.67 2.05 -5.40
CA ARG A 66 6.83 3.25 -5.27
C ARG A 66 5.79 3.32 -6.40
N ARG A 67 6.21 3.09 -7.64
CA ARG A 67 5.35 3.08 -8.83
C ARG A 67 4.31 1.98 -8.76
N CYS A 68 4.73 0.75 -8.43
CA CYS A 68 3.82 -0.38 -8.24
C CYS A 68 2.76 -0.09 -7.17
N GLY A 69 3.15 0.50 -6.05
CA GLY A 69 2.24 0.94 -5.00
C GLY A 69 1.20 1.94 -5.50
N TYR A 70 1.66 3.01 -6.17
CA TYR A 70 0.79 4.03 -6.77
C TYR A 70 -0.19 3.46 -7.80
N GLU A 71 0.30 2.62 -8.70
CA GLU A 71 -0.54 1.98 -9.72
C GLU A 71 -1.57 1.04 -9.12
N ASN A 72 -1.20 0.30 -8.07
CA ASN A 72 -2.13 -0.58 -7.37
C ASN A 72 -3.29 0.22 -6.77
N ILE A 73 -3.02 1.40 -6.18
CA ILE A 73 -4.07 2.30 -5.71
C ILE A 73 -4.97 2.75 -6.85
N ARG A 74 -4.40 3.23 -7.96
CA ARG A 74 -5.17 3.70 -9.12
C ARG A 74 -6.09 2.62 -9.69
N LYS A 75 -5.59 1.38 -9.78
CA LYS A 75 -6.29 0.24 -10.39
C LYS A 75 -7.39 -0.33 -9.48
N ASN A 76 -7.23 -0.26 -8.16
CA ASN A 76 -8.06 -1.05 -7.25
C ASN A 76 -8.83 -0.25 -6.19
N PHE A 77 -8.40 0.97 -5.87
CA PHE A 77 -8.86 1.69 -4.68
C PHE A 77 -9.37 3.11 -4.98
N THR A 78 -9.49 3.49 -6.26
CA THR A 78 -10.18 4.73 -6.63
C THR A 78 -11.69 4.53 -6.57
N TRP A 79 -12.45 5.61 -6.36
CA TRP A 79 -13.92 5.56 -6.42
C TRP A 79 -14.42 4.89 -7.70
N LYS A 80 -13.84 5.28 -8.83
CA LYS A 80 -14.15 4.66 -10.12
C LYS A 80 -13.89 3.15 -10.10
N ALA A 81 -12.70 2.71 -9.70
CA ALA A 81 -12.35 1.29 -9.69
C ALA A 81 -13.26 0.46 -8.75
N VAL A 82 -13.64 1.03 -7.60
CA VAL A 82 -14.52 0.36 -6.64
C VAL A 82 -15.94 0.25 -7.20
N VAL A 83 -16.49 1.34 -7.75
CA VAL A 83 -17.84 1.35 -8.34
C VAL A 83 -17.91 0.42 -9.55
N ASP A 84 -16.94 0.48 -10.47
CA ASP A 84 -16.91 -0.36 -11.66
C ASP A 84 -16.93 -1.87 -11.28
N LYS A 85 -16.17 -2.27 -10.24
CA LYS A 85 -16.19 -3.66 -9.73
C LYS A 85 -17.53 -4.03 -9.09
N PHE A 86 -18.10 -3.12 -8.30
CA PHE A 86 -19.39 -3.34 -7.65
C PHE A 86 -20.52 -3.52 -8.68
N GLU A 87 -20.54 -2.71 -9.73
CA GLU A 87 -21.50 -2.83 -10.83
C GLU A 87 -21.37 -4.16 -11.58
N GLN A 88 -20.14 -4.63 -11.82
CA GLN A 88 -19.90 -5.94 -12.42
C GLN A 88 -20.52 -7.08 -11.60
N GLU A 89 -20.31 -7.08 -10.28
CA GLU A 89 -20.90 -8.09 -9.39
C GLU A 89 -22.43 -8.00 -9.36
N LEU A 90 -23.00 -6.80 -9.32
CA LEU A 90 -24.45 -6.62 -9.39
C LEU A 90 -25.06 -7.15 -10.69
N ASN A 91 -24.37 -7.01 -11.82
CA ASN A 91 -24.83 -7.53 -13.10
C ASN A 91 -24.72 -9.07 -13.16
N ASN A 92 -23.67 -9.64 -12.59
CA ASN A 92 -23.52 -11.10 -12.48
C ASN A 92 -24.63 -11.73 -11.64
N LEU A 93 -25.13 -11.04 -10.61
CA LEU A 93 -26.24 -11.53 -9.77
C LEU A 93 -27.61 -11.46 -10.44
N LYS A 94 -27.76 -10.62 -11.48
CA LYS A 94 -29.02 -10.46 -12.24
C LYS A 94 -29.11 -11.41 -13.44
N SER A 95 -28.02 -12.10 -13.76
CA SER A 95 -27.90 -13.05 -14.88
C SER A 95 -28.20 -14.46 -14.40
#